data_AF-A0A7S2HDZ7-F1
#
_entry.id   AF-A0A7S2HDZ7-F1
#
_cell.length_a   1.000
_cell.length_b   1.000
_cell.length_c   1.000
_cell.angle_alpha   90.00
_cell.angle_beta   90.00
_cell.angle_gamma   90.00
#
_symmetry.space_group_name_H-M   'P 1'
#
loop_
_entity.id
_entity.type
_entity.pdbx_description
1 polymer ?
#
loop_
_entity_poly.entity_id
_entity_poly.type
_entity_poly.pdbx_seq_one_letter_code
_entity_poly.pdbx_strand_id
1 'polypeptide(L)'
;AESLGAHLGSYIEQLLGKMLPLVVFRYSEQVRTTAAFACAKLFKASTEAKNMPGLGQRLLVPVADTLLKGLEGEKSEEARNCTCEALRDVLQYCFESGGRDVTTGKYVTPPRVCLGSAAAAELVSKIVTSLARASIERRTRKISAFQSSEEMDADDEDRLEEELLSEEDLMTNLTDCVGYTLKTLPQSDLIRLFDQTVAPTFTPLITADPTLRHNAICLFDDVVEFGGAGASKYLPAFLPVLRAGLEADEPYIRQACAYGVTQVAKQFPESLRALYGELIQVLASLVQSADAASEETVLV
;
A
#
# COMPACT_ATOMS: atom_id res chain seq x y z
N ALA A 1 -10.74 -16.21 14.72
CA ALA A 1 -9.28 -16.38 14.50
C ALA A 1 -8.48 -15.59 15.52
N GLU A 2 -8.80 -14.32 15.75
CA GLU A 2 -8.08 -13.44 16.70
C GLU A 2 -7.98 -14.00 18.11
N SER A 3 -9.05 -14.61 18.66
CA SER A 3 -9.03 -15.12 20.03
C SER A 3 -8.18 -16.37 20.26
N LEU A 4 -7.86 -17.12 19.20
CA LEU A 4 -7.16 -18.40 19.30
C LEU A 4 -5.77 -18.38 18.64
N GLY A 5 -5.52 -17.46 17.70
CA GLY A 5 -4.21 -17.23 17.07
C GLY A 5 -3.52 -18.53 16.62
N ALA A 6 -2.28 -18.72 17.06
CA ALA A 6 -1.47 -19.90 16.76
C ALA A 6 -2.10 -21.25 17.17
N HIS A 7 -3.05 -21.28 18.09
CA HIS A 7 -3.72 -22.51 18.54
C HIS A 7 -4.74 -23.05 17.54
N LEU A 8 -5.11 -22.26 16.52
CA LEU A 8 -5.97 -22.73 15.43
C LEU A 8 -5.28 -23.64 14.43
N GLY A 9 -3.94 -23.79 14.48
CA GLY A 9 -3.11 -24.41 13.45
C GLY A 9 -3.78 -25.56 12.71
N SER A 10 -4.16 -26.64 13.42
CA SER A 10 -4.74 -27.86 12.83
C SER A 10 -6.06 -27.66 12.07
N TYR A 11 -6.78 -26.57 12.30
CA TYR A 11 -8.07 -26.27 11.67
C TYR A 11 -7.96 -25.24 10.53
N ILE A 12 -6.82 -24.55 10.40
CA ILE A 12 -6.68 -23.42 9.46
C ILE A 12 -6.95 -23.85 8.02
N GLU A 13 -6.32 -24.93 7.55
CA GLU A 13 -6.49 -25.40 6.16
C GLU A 13 -7.96 -25.78 5.87
N GLN A 14 -8.62 -26.45 6.82
CA GLN A 14 -10.03 -26.82 6.70
C GLN A 14 -10.94 -25.58 6.66
N LEU A 15 -10.71 -24.61 7.54
CA LEU A 15 -11.49 -23.38 7.62
C LEU A 15 -11.30 -22.53 6.36
N LEU A 16 -10.06 -22.34 5.90
CA LEU A 16 -9.76 -21.64 4.65
C LEU A 16 -10.41 -22.32 3.46
N GLY A 17 -10.38 -23.66 3.40
CA GLY A 17 -11.07 -24.41 2.34
C GLY A 17 -12.57 -24.15 2.26
N LYS A 18 -13.21 -23.69 3.35
CA LYS A 18 -14.61 -23.26 3.37
C LYS A 18 -14.79 -21.77 3.08
N MET A 19 -13.84 -20.92 3.49
CA MET A 19 -13.93 -19.47 3.31
C MET A 19 -13.55 -19.02 1.90
N LEU A 20 -12.54 -19.62 1.28
CA LEU A 20 -12.04 -19.18 -0.04
C LEU A 20 -13.13 -19.12 -1.12
N PRO A 21 -14.02 -20.13 -1.29
CA PRO A 21 -15.10 -20.04 -2.28
C PRO A 21 -16.11 -18.92 -2.00
N LEU A 22 -16.22 -18.46 -0.75
CA LEU A 22 -17.18 -17.44 -0.34
C LEU A 22 -16.73 -16.02 -0.70
N VAL A 23 -15.43 -15.80 -0.94
CA VAL A 23 -14.88 -14.50 -1.37
C VAL A 23 -15.48 -14.05 -2.70
N VAL A 24 -15.82 -14.98 -3.59
CA VAL A 24 -16.43 -14.70 -4.91
C VAL A 24 -17.94 -15.02 -4.94
N PHE A 25 -18.58 -15.12 -3.77
CA PHE A 25 -19.98 -15.50 -3.66
C PHE A 25 -20.92 -14.42 -4.22
N ARG A 26 -21.65 -14.77 -5.28
CA ARG A 26 -22.42 -13.82 -6.09
C ARG A 26 -23.64 -13.21 -5.41
N TYR A 27 -24.22 -13.89 -4.41
CA TYR A 27 -25.56 -13.55 -3.92
C TYR A 27 -25.58 -12.63 -2.70
N SER A 28 -24.44 -12.43 -2.03
CA SER A 28 -24.38 -11.60 -0.83
C SER A 28 -23.02 -10.93 -0.70
N GLU A 29 -23.04 -9.60 -0.68
CA GLU A 29 -21.90 -8.75 -0.39
C GLU A 29 -21.32 -9.03 1.00
N GLN A 30 -22.19 -9.09 2.02
CA GLN A 30 -21.80 -9.41 3.40
C GLN A 30 -21.07 -10.75 3.54
N VAL A 31 -21.45 -11.76 2.75
CA VAL A 31 -20.74 -13.05 2.72
C VAL A 31 -19.34 -12.87 2.14
N ARG A 32 -19.18 -12.08 1.07
CA ARG A 32 -17.86 -11.81 0.46
C ARG A 32 -16.95 -11.03 1.41
N THR A 33 -17.44 -9.94 2.01
CA THR A 33 -16.65 -9.11 2.94
C THR A 33 -16.21 -9.91 4.16
N THR A 34 -17.14 -10.64 4.78
CA THR A 34 -16.84 -11.50 5.94
C THR A 34 -15.85 -12.60 5.58
N ALA A 35 -16.00 -13.22 4.41
CA ALA A 35 -15.08 -14.27 3.95
C ALA A 35 -13.68 -13.72 3.66
N ALA A 36 -13.57 -12.53 3.07
CA ALA A 36 -12.28 -11.89 2.78
C ALA A 36 -11.51 -11.62 4.08
N PHE A 37 -12.14 -10.98 5.07
CA PHE A 37 -11.50 -10.76 6.38
C PHE A 37 -11.21 -12.06 7.12
N ALA A 38 -12.10 -13.04 7.07
CA ALA A 38 -11.86 -14.35 7.67
C ALA A 38 -10.61 -15.01 7.05
N CYS A 39 -10.44 -14.94 5.73
CA CYS A 39 -9.24 -15.42 5.04
C CYS A 39 -7.97 -14.71 5.52
N ALA A 40 -7.97 -13.38 5.61
CA ALA A 40 -6.81 -12.62 6.09
C ALA A 40 -6.43 -12.97 7.55
N LYS A 41 -7.41 -13.07 8.45
CA LYS A 41 -7.16 -13.42 9.86
C LYS A 41 -6.73 -14.87 10.04
N LEU A 42 -7.29 -15.80 9.26
CA LEU A 42 -6.82 -17.19 9.22
C LEU A 42 -5.40 -17.29 8.67
N PHE A 43 -5.07 -16.49 7.65
CA PHE A 43 -3.73 -16.41 7.10
C PHE A 43 -2.73 -15.87 8.14
N LYS A 44 -3.06 -14.81 8.88
CA LYS A 44 -2.24 -14.32 10.00
C LYS A 44 -1.94 -15.42 11.02
N ALA A 45 -2.98 -16.11 11.51
CA ALA A 45 -2.81 -17.22 12.44
C ALA A 45 -1.90 -18.32 11.87
N SER A 46 -1.92 -18.51 10.55
CA SER A 46 -1.09 -19.49 9.85
C SER A 46 0.39 -19.11 9.80
N THR A 47 0.72 -17.82 9.78
CA THR A 47 2.12 -17.38 9.84
C THR A 47 2.67 -17.59 11.25
N GLU A 48 1.84 -17.50 12.29
CA GLU A 48 2.22 -17.62 13.71
C GLU A 48 2.18 -19.06 14.26
N ALA A 49 1.60 -20.01 13.52
CA ALA A 49 1.37 -21.39 13.94
C ALA A 49 2.68 -22.20 14.13
N LYS A 50 3.28 -22.11 15.32
CA LYS A 50 4.52 -22.81 15.69
C LYS A 50 4.44 -24.34 15.59
N ASN A 51 3.24 -24.90 15.75
CA ASN A 51 2.98 -26.34 15.65
C ASN A 51 2.90 -26.84 14.19
N MET A 52 2.78 -25.95 13.20
CA MET A 52 2.78 -26.31 11.77
C MET A 52 3.71 -25.39 10.98
N PRO A 53 5.04 -25.59 11.08
CA PRO A 53 6.02 -24.79 10.35
C PRO A 53 5.74 -24.77 8.84
N GLY A 54 5.90 -23.60 8.23
CA GLY A 54 5.71 -23.40 6.79
C GLY A 54 4.24 -23.38 6.33
N LEU A 55 3.26 -23.47 7.23
CA LEU A 55 1.84 -23.40 6.87
C LEU A 55 1.49 -22.10 6.13
N GLY A 56 1.89 -20.93 6.67
CA GLY A 56 1.68 -19.66 6.00
C GLY A 56 2.27 -19.60 4.59
N GLN A 57 3.47 -20.17 4.37
CA GLN A 57 4.06 -20.21 3.04
C GLN A 57 3.25 -21.05 2.05
N ARG A 58 2.66 -22.17 2.48
CA ARG A 58 1.80 -23.01 1.62
C ARG A 58 0.48 -22.33 1.27
N LEU A 59 -0.06 -21.52 2.18
CA LEU A 59 -1.37 -20.90 2.04
C LEU A 59 -1.34 -19.54 1.32
N LEU A 60 -0.18 -18.90 1.22
CA LEU A 60 -0.05 -17.54 0.70
C LEU A 60 -0.63 -17.39 -0.70
N VAL A 61 -0.14 -18.17 -1.67
CA VAL A 61 -0.59 -18.03 -3.07
C VAL A 61 -2.10 -18.32 -3.20
N PRO A 62 -2.66 -19.43 -2.67
CA PRO A 62 -4.10 -19.67 -2.72
C PRO A 62 -4.97 -18.55 -2.13
N VAL A 63 -4.54 -17.98 -1.00
CA VAL A 63 -5.27 -16.88 -0.34
C VAL A 63 -5.18 -15.60 -1.17
N ALA A 64 -3.98 -15.18 -1.55
CA ALA A 64 -3.75 -13.96 -2.32
C ALA A 64 -4.48 -14.02 -3.68
N ASP A 65 -4.39 -15.14 -4.41
CA ASP A 65 -5.07 -15.32 -5.70
C ASP A 65 -6.59 -15.25 -5.57
N THR A 66 -7.14 -15.79 -4.47
CA THR A 66 -8.59 -15.79 -4.25
C THR A 66 -9.10 -14.39 -3.90
N LEU A 67 -8.38 -13.65 -3.06
CA LEU A 67 -8.71 -12.26 -2.74
C LEU A 67 -8.58 -11.37 -3.98
N LEU A 68 -7.54 -11.57 -4.80
CA LEU A 68 -7.36 -10.84 -6.05
C LEU A 68 -8.50 -11.12 -7.05
N LYS A 69 -8.93 -12.39 -7.18
CA LYS A 69 -10.13 -12.75 -7.96
C LYS A 69 -11.41 -12.13 -7.40
N GLY A 70 -11.50 -11.93 -6.08
CA GLY A 70 -12.61 -11.24 -5.44
C GLY A 70 -12.72 -9.77 -5.85
N LEU A 71 -11.61 -9.14 -6.24
CA LEU A 71 -11.58 -7.76 -6.73
C LEU A 71 -11.93 -7.63 -8.22
N GLU A 72 -11.70 -8.69 -9.00
CA GLU A 72 -11.96 -8.71 -10.44
C GLU A 72 -13.47 -8.58 -10.74
N GLY A 73 -13.88 -7.40 -11.20
CA GLY A 73 -15.27 -7.13 -11.58
C GLY A 73 -16.24 -6.93 -10.41
N GLU A 74 -15.74 -6.73 -9.20
CA GLU A 74 -16.57 -6.38 -8.04
C GLU A 74 -17.22 -5.01 -8.24
N LYS A 75 -18.55 -4.99 -8.12
CA LYS A 75 -19.38 -3.80 -8.35
C LYS A 75 -19.67 -3.04 -7.07
N SER A 76 -19.78 -3.75 -5.95
CA SER A 76 -19.96 -3.12 -4.65
C SER A 76 -18.66 -2.42 -4.24
N GLU A 77 -18.76 -1.14 -3.90
CA GLU A 77 -17.61 -0.38 -3.40
C GLU A 77 -17.15 -0.92 -2.04
N GLU A 78 -18.10 -1.27 -1.16
CA GLU A 78 -17.80 -1.85 0.16
C GLU A 78 -17.09 -3.19 0.03
N ALA A 79 -17.62 -4.13 -0.76
CA ALA A 79 -16.95 -5.42 -0.96
C ALA A 79 -15.58 -5.29 -1.63
N ARG A 80 -15.42 -4.32 -2.55
CA ARG A 80 -14.15 -4.03 -3.19
C ARG A 80 -13.13 -3.52 -2.18
N ASN A 81 -13.51 -2.55 -1.35
CA ASN A 81 -12.65 -1.99 -0.30
C ASN A 81 -12.27 -3.05 0.74
N CYS A 82 -13.23 -3.76 1.33
CA CYS A 82 -12.94 -4.80 2.33
C CYS A 82 -12.09 -5.94 1.78
N THR A 83 -12.32 -6.36 0.52
CA THR A 83 -11.50 -7.41 -0.10
C THR A 83 -10.08 -6.93 -0.37
N CYS A 84 -9.91 -5.66 -0.75
CA CYS A 84 -8.59 -5.07 -0.98
C CYS A 84 -7.83 -4.90 0.33
N GLU A 85 -8.51 -4.45 1.39
CA GLU A 85 -7.96 -4.37 2.74
C GLU A 85 -7.52 -5.75 3.24
N ALA A 86 -8.34 -6.79 3.03
CA ALA A 86 -7.96 -8.15 3.38
C ALA A 86 -6.71 -8.64 2.61
N LEU A 87 -6.56 -8.26 1.33
CA LEU A 87 -5.35 -8.57 0.55
C LEU A 87 -4.14 -7.80 1.08
N ARG A 88 -4.31 -6.51 1.39
CA ARG A 88 -3.29 -5.66 2.01
C ARG A 88 -2.79 -6.28 3.30
N ASP A 89 -3.70 -6.66 4.18
CA ASP A 89 -3.42 -7.32 5.45
C ASP A 89 -2.59 -8.60 5.26
N VAL A 90 -2.96 -9.46 4.30
CA VAL A 90 -2.19 -10.68 3.98
C VAL A 90 -0.76 -10.36 3.60
N LEU A 91 -0.55 -9.36 2.74
CA LEU A 91 0.78 -8.96 2.26
C LEU A 91 1.59 -8.26 3.36
N GLN A 92 0.95 -7.47 4.22
CA GLN A 92 1.57 -6.94 5.43
C GLN A 92 2.02 -8.07 6.36
N TYR A 93 1.16 -9.04 6.66
CA TYR A 93 1.52 -10.18 7.51
C TYR A 93 2.67 -11.00 6.92
N CYS A 94 2.82 -11.05 5.60
CA CYS A 94 4.03 -11.58 4.96
C CYS A 94 5.26 -10.76 5.31
N PHE A 95 5.25 -9.45 5.05
CA PHE A 95 6.36 -8.55 5.35
C PHE A 95 6.79 -8.60 6.82
N GLU A 96 5.83 -8.67 7.75
CA GLU A 96 6.08 -8.69 9.19
C GLU A 96 6.43 -10.07 9.75
N SER A 97 6.31 -11.14 8.96
CA SER A 97 6.44 -12.53 9.44
C SER A 97 7.80 -12.90 10.02
N GLY A 98 8.85 -12.11 9.71
CA GLY A 98 10.19 -12.22 10.29
C GLY A 98 10.34 -11.59 11.69
N GLY A 99 9.34 -10.82 12.13
CA GLY A 99 9.43 -9.98 13.33
C GLY A 99 10.31 -8.75 13.11
N ARG A 100 10.70 -8.10 14.21
CA ARG A 100 11.58 -6.93 14.20
C ARG A 100 12.95 -7.27 14.76
N ASP A 101 13.99 -6.73 14.16
CA ASP A 101 15.34 -6.75 14.69
C ASP A 101 15.38 -5.94 15.99
N VAL A 102 15.88 -6.54 17.06
CA VAL A 102 15.84 -5.97 18.42
C VAL A 102 16.72 -4.72 18.55
N THR A 103 17.74 -4.59 17.72
CA THR A 103 18.70 -3.48 17.80
C THR A 103 18.21 -2.26 17.01
N THR A 104 17.68 -2.49 15.81
CA THR A 104 17.30 -1.45 14.87
C THR A 104 15.81 -1.13 14.90
N GLY A 105 14.98 -2.00 15.48
CA GLY A 105 13.51 -1.91 15.46
C GLY A 105 12.88 -2.13 14.08
N LYS A 106 13.69 -2.36 13.03
CA LYS A 106 13.24 -2.60 11.66
C LYS A 106 12.74 -4.04 11.50
N TYR A 107 11.81 -4.24 10.56
CA TYR A 107 11.38 -5.58 10.19
C TYR A 107 12.53 -6.39 9.60
N VAL A 108 12.60 -7.67 9.97
CA VAL A 108 13.64 -8.59 9.47
C VAL A 108 13.37 -8.90 8.00
N THR A 109 14.37 -8.62 7.15
CA THR A 109 14.35 -8.93 5.72
C THR A 109 15.46 -9.94 5.37
N PRO A 110 15.19 -10.99 4.58
CA PRO A 110 13.88 -11.35 4.02
C PRO A 110 12.91 -11.87 5.10
N PRO A 111 11.59 -11.69 4.90
CA PRO A 111 10.58 -12.23 5.81
C PRO A 111 10.54 -13.76 5.79
N ARG A 112 9.88 -14.36 6.79
CA ARG A 112 9.69 -15.83 6.87
C ARG A 112 8.73 -16.36 5.81
N VAL A 113 7.73 -15.55 5.44
CA VAL A 113 6.68 -15.89 4.46
C VAL A 113 6.67 -14.81 3.40
N CYS A 114 6.89 -15.19 2.13
CA CYS A 114 6.86 -14.26 1.00
C CYS A 114 6.45 -14.94 -0.30
N LEU A 115 6.02 -14.12 -1.26
CA LEU A 115 5.83 -14.55 -2.63
C LEU A 115 7.19 -14.75 -3.31
N GLY A 116 7.30 -15.76 -4.16
CA GLY A 116 8.43 -15.84 -5.09
C GLY A 116 8.34 -14.73 -6.15
N SER A 117 9.49 -14.31 -6.71
CA SER A 117 9.55 -13.15 -7.62
C SER A 117 8.55 -13.19 -8.78
N ALA A 118 8.29 -14.36 -9.36
CA ALA A 118 7.31 -14.50 -10.44
C ALA A 118 5.87 -14.22 -9.98
N ALA A 119 5.46 -14.80 -8.84
CA ALA A 119 4.11 -14.58 -8.29
C ALA A 119 3.92 -13.14 -7.80
N ALA A 120 4.96 -12.56 -7.20
CA ALA A 120 4.97 -11.15 -6.80
C ALA A 120 4.82 -10.22 -8.01
N ALA A 121 5.55 -10.48 -9.10
CA ALA A 121 5.44 -9.70 -10.33
C ALA A 121 4.05 -9.81 -10.97
N GLU A 122 3.45 -11.00 -10.99
CA GLU A 122 2.09 -11.18 -11.49
C GLU A 122 1.06 -10.43 -10.64
N LEU A 123 1.16 -10.52 -9.31
CA LEU A 123 0.27 -9.82 -8.38
C LEU A 123 0.38 -8.31 -8.53
N VAL A 124 1.60 -7.74 -8.50
CA VAL A 124 1.82 -6.30 -8.68
C VAL A 124 1.36 -5.85 -10.06
N SER A 125 1.61 -6.64 -11.11
CA SER A 125 1.13 -6.34 -12.47
C SER A 125 -0.39 -6.23 -12.52
N LYS A 126 -1.12 -7.19 -11.94
CA LYS A 126 -2.59 -7.13 -11.89
C LYS A 126 -3.09 -5.94 -11.07
N ILE A 127 -2.51 -5.70 -9.90
CA ILE A 127 -2.89 -4.56 -9.03
C ILE A 127 -2.68 -3.24 -9.77
N VAL A 128 -1.49 -3.01 -10.34
CA VAL A 128 -1.16 -1.73 -10.95
C VAL A 128 -1.85 -1.53 -12.29
N THR A 129 -1.80 -2.52 -13.19
CA THR A 129 -2.27 -2.36 -14.57
C THR A 129 -3.78 -2.52 -14.73
N SER A 130 -4.46 -3.10 -13.74
CA SER A 130 -5.92 -3.25 -13.74
C SER A 130 -6.57 -2.45 -12.62
N LEU A 131 -6.32 -2.79 -11.36
CA LEU A 131 -7.12 -2.26 -10.24
C LEU A 131 -6.83 -0.78 -9.96
N ALA A 132 -5.56 -0.38 -9.88
CA ALA A 132 -5.15 1.00 -9.63
C ALA A 132 -5.56 1.92 -10.80
N ARG A 133 -5.32 1.50 -12.05
CA ARG A 133 -5.79 2.23 -13.23
C ARG A 133 -7.31 2.39 -13.26
N ALA A 134 -8.05 1.34 -12.94
CA ALA A 134 -9.50 1.42 -12.87
C ALA A 134 -9.99 2.37 -11.75
N SER A 135 -9.29 2.44 -10.62
CA SER A 135 -9.59 3.41 -9.55
C SER A 135 -9.33 4.85 -10.01
N ILE A 136 -8.19 5.11 -10.63
CA ILE A 136 -7.87 6.43 -11.22
C ILE A 136 -8.95 6.82 -12.24
N GLU A 137 -9.32 5.93 -13.16
CA GLU A 137 -10.36 6.18 -14.16
C GLU A 137 -11.74 6.42 -13.55
N ARG A 138 -12.08 5.77 -12.42
CA ARG A 138 -13.33 6.02 -11.70
C ARG A 138 -13.32 7.40 -11.04
N ARG A 139 -12.23 7.77 -10.35
CA ARG A 139 -12.05 9.11 -9.77
C ARG A 139 -12.17 10.19 -10.83
N THR A 140 -11.43 10.07 -11.94
CA THR A 140 -11.50 11.05 -13.04
C THR A 140 -12.92 11.18 -13.59
N ARG A 141 -13.64 10.06 -13.79
CA ARG A 141 -15.02 10.09 -14.27
C ARG A 141 -15.97 10.77 -13.28
N LYS A 142 -15.87 10.48 -11.98
CA LYS A 142 -16.68 11.11 -10.92
C LYS A 142 -16.48 12.62 -10.91
N ILE A 143 -15.22 13.07 -10.93
CA ILE A 143 -14.86 14.51 -10.96
C ILE A 143 -15.37 15.18 -12.25
N SER A 144 -15.14 14.57 -13.42
CA SER A 144 -15.59 15.15 -14.69
C SER A 144 -17.11 15.21 -14.81
N ALA A 145 -17.82 14.20 -14.31
CA ALA A 145 -19.29 14.20 -14.30
C ALA A 145 -19.82 15.33 -13.43
N PHE A 146 -19.26 15.49 -12.22
CA PHE A 146 -19.60 16.59 -11.32
C PHE A 146 -19.36 17.96 -11.97
N GLN A 147 -18.17 18.20 -12.53
CA GLN A 147 -17.82 19.47 -13.20
C GLN A 147 -18.68 19.79 -14.43
N SER A 148 -19.35 18.80 -15.02
CA SER A 148 -20.19 18.96 -16.21
C SER A 148 -21.68 19.18 -15.90
N SER A 149 -22.08 19.09 -14.63
CA SER A 149 -23.48 19.30 -14.23
C SER A 149 -23.79 20.79 -14.14
N GLU A 150 -24.86 21.25 -14.79
CA GLU A 150 -25.32 22.65 -14.74
C GLU A 150 -26.21 22.94 -13.51
N GLU A 151 -26.71 21.90 -12.85
CA GLU A 151 -27.59 21.96 -11.68
C GLU A 151 -26.92 21.26 -10.50
N MET A 152 -25.96 21.92 -9.87
CA MET A 152 -25.24 21.39 -8.71
C MET A 152 -25.67 22.12 -7.44
N ASP A 153 -25.98 21.36 -6.40
CA ASP A 153 -26.21 21.87 -5.06
C ASP A 153 -25.19 21.28 -4.06
N ALA A 154 -25.33 21.64 -2.78
CA ALA A 154 -24.43 21.17 -1.74
C ALA A 154 -24.54 19.66 -1.50
N ASP A 155 -25.72 19.06 -1.70
CA ASP A 155 -25.92 17.62 -1.50
C ASP A 155 -25.16 16.81 -2.58
N ASP A 156 -25.01 17.37 -3.79
CA ASP A 156 -24.16 16.78 -4.83
C ASP A 156 -22.66 16.85 -4.51
N GLU A 157 -22.21 17.92 -3.86
CA GLU A 157 -20.80 18.10 -3.43
C GLU A 157 -20.44 17.09 -2.34
N ASP A 158 -21.26 16.99 -1.29
CA ASP A 158 -21.08 16.03 -0.20
C ASP A 158 -21.05 14.58 -0.74
N ARG A 159 -21.94 14.25 -1.69
CA ARG A 159 -21.97 12.92 -2.32
C ARG A 159 -20.70 12.65 -3.14
N LEU A 160 -20.19 13.64 -3.88
CA LEU A 160 -18.93 13.46 -4.61
C LEU A 160 -17.78 13.20 -3.64
N GLU A 161 -17.71 13.95 -2.54
CA GLU A 161 -16.67 13.76 -1.53
C GLU A 161 -16.69 12.34 -0.95
N GLU A 162 -17.85 11.84 -0.52
CA GLU A 162 -18.01 10.45 -0.04
C GLU A 162 -17.56 9.42 -1.09
N GLU A 163 -17.98 9.62 -2.34
CA GLU A 163 -17.61 8.75 -3.45
C GLU A 163 -16.12 8.79 -3.79
N LEU A 164 -15.45 9.93 -3.59
CA LEU A 164 -14.02 10.06 -3.77
C LEU A 164 -13.26 9.43 -2.62
N LEU A 165 -13.67 9.64 -1.36
CA LEU A 165 -13.09 9.02 -0.17
C LEU A 165 -13.04 7.49 -0.29
N SER A 166 -14.15 6.88 -0.74
CA SER A 166 -14.22 5.44 -1.02
C SER A 166 -13.15 4.95 -2.02
N GLU A 167 -12.81 5.76 -3.03
CA GLU A 167 -11.74 5.43 -3.99
C GLU A 167 -10.34 5.77 -3.45
N GLU A 168 -10.21 6.72 -2.51
CA GLU A 168 -8.94 7.02 -1.83
C GLU A 168 -8.53 5.88 -0.91
N ASP A 169 -9.46 5.34 -0.13
CA ASP A 169 -9.25 4.17 0.72
C ASP A 169 -8.84 2.96 -0.12
N LEU A 170 -9.49 2.76 -1.26
CA LEU A 170 -9.15 1.70 -2.19
C LEU A 170 -7.72 1.88 -2.74
N MET A 171 -7.40 3.08 -3.22
CA MET A 171 -6.10 3.36 -3.81
C MET A 171 -4.97 3.25 -2.78
N THR A 172 -5.23 3.63 -1.53
CA THR A 172 -4.31 3.46 -0.39
C THR A 172 -4.04 1.98 -0.14
N ASN A 173 -5.10 1.16 -0.04
CA ASN A 173 -4.95 -0.29 0.14
C ASN A 173 -4.21 -0.97 -1.04
N LEU A 174 -4.49 -0.56 -2.29
CA LEU A 174 -3.78 -1.06 -3.47
C LEU A 174 -2.30 -0.67 -3.45
N THR A 175 -2.00 0.56 -3.06
CA THR A 175 -0.64 1.09 -2.94
C THR A 175 0.14 0.34 -1.86
N ASP A 176 -0.46 0.11 -0.70
CA ASP A 176 0.11 -0.71 0.37
C ASP A 176 0.39 -2.14 -0.10
N CYS A 177 -0.54 -2.78 -0.82
CA CYS A 177 -0.32 -4.11 -1.39
C CYS A 177 0.94 -4.16 -2.26
N VAL A 178 1.12 -3.15 -3.12
CA VAL A 178 2.32 -3.03 -3.97
C VAL A 178 3.55 -2.80 -3.09
N GLY A 179 3.52 -1.84 -2.17
CA GLY A 179 4.64 -1.50 -1.29
C GLY A 179 5.12 -2.69 -0.47
N TYR A 180 4.22 -3.37 0.25
CA TYR A 180 4.57 -4.58 1.00
C TYR A 180 5.15 -5.67 0.12
N THR A 181 4.60 -5.89 -1.08
CA THR A 181 5.14 -6.89 -2.01
C THR A 181 6.54 -6.54 -2.47
N LEU A 182 6.78 -5.28 -2.89
CA LEU A 182 8.09 -4.80 -3.33
C LEU A 182 9.15 -4.96 -2.24
N LYS A 183 8.83 -4.62 -0.99
CA LYS A 183 9.73 -4.72 0.17
C LYS A 183 10.26 -6.13 0.44
N THR A 184 9.57 -7.16 -0.06
CA THR A 184 9.99 -8.56 0.12
C THR A 184 10.88 -9.10 -1.00
N LEU A 185 11.04 -8.36 -2.10
CA LEU A 185 11.76 -8.83 -3.28
C LEU A 185 13.28 -8.59 -3.18
N PRO A 186 14.09 -9.42 -3.85
CA PRO A 186 15.48 -9.07 -4.13
C PRO A 186 15.57 -7.74 -4.88
N GLN A 187 16.58 -6.92 -4.57
CA GLN A 187 16.72 -5.56 -5.11
C GLN A 187 16.65 -5.50 -6.65
N SER A 188 17.28 -6.47 -7.33
CA SER A 188 17.26 -6.54 -8.81
C SER A 188 15.87 -6.79 -9.38
N ASP A 189 15.07 -7.61 -8.70
CA ASP A 189 13.72 -7.96 -9.11
C ASP A 189 12.75 -6.82 -8.80
N LEU A 190 12.91 -6.19 -7.63
CA LEU A 190 12.19 -4.98 -7.24
C LEU A 190 12.37 -3.89 -8.30
N ILE A 191 13.62 -3.52 -8.61
CA ILE A 191 13.90 -2.45 -9.58
C ILE A 191 13.31 -2.76 -10.95
N ARG A 192 13.45 -4.00 -11.44
CA ARG A 192 12.89 -4.42 -12.73
C ARG A 192 11.37 -4.29 -12.74
N LEU A 193 10.70 -4.77 -11.69
CA LEU A 193 9.24 -4.71 -11.58
C LEU A 193 8.76 -3.26 -11.45
N PHE A 194 9.48 -2.44 -10.68
CA PHE A 194 9.16 -1.02 -10.53
C PHE A 194 9.28 -0.28 -11.87
N ASP A 195 10.36 -0.49 -12.62
CA ASP A 195 10.55 0.09 -13.96
C ASP A 195 9.43 -0.25 -14.94
N GLN A 196 9.08 -1.53 -14.99
CA GLN A 196 8.22 -2.06 -16.05
C GLN A 196 6.73 -1.82 -15.76
N THR A 197 6.36 -1.71 -14.48
CA THR A 197 4.96 -1.79 -14.06
C THR A 197 4.54 -0.61 -13.21
N VAL A 198 5.27 -0.32 -12.13
CA VAL A 198 4.87 0.67 -11.13
C VAL A 198 5.13 2.09 -11.63
N ALA A 199 6.38 2.42 -11.98
CA ALA A 199 6.79 3.76 -12.38
C ALA A 199 5.96 4.33 -13.55
N PRO A 200 5.62 3.58 -14.62
CA PRO A 200 4.82 4.12 -15.72
C PRO A 200 3.42 4.59 -15.31
N THR A 201 2.84 3.99 -14.27
CA THR A 201 1.50 4.34 -13.79
C THR A 201 1.55 5.44 -12.72
N PHE A 202 2.54 5.42 -11.83
CA PHE A 202 2.60 6.31 -10.67
C PHE A 202 3.42 7.58 -10.87
N THR A 203 4.37 7.63 -11.83
CA THR A 203 5.14 8.86 -12.11
C THR A 203 4.23 10.06 -12.44
N PRO A 204 3.19 9.93 -13.29
CA PRO A 204 2.27 11.05 -13.57
C PRO A 204 1.46 11.51 -12.34
N LEU A 205 1.28 10.63 -11.35
CA LEU A 205 0.48 10.90 -10.16
C LEU A 205 1.21 11.75 -9.12
N ILE A 206 2.53 11.89 -9.24
CA ILE A 206 3.35 12.71 -8.33
C ILE A 206 2.90 14.19 -8.29
N THR A 207 2.25 14.66 -9.37
CA THR A 207 1.71 16.01 -9.48
C THR A 207 0.18 16.03 -9.61
N ALA A 208 -0.48 14.92 -9.27
CA ALA A 208 -1.94 14.82 -9.28
C ALA A 208 -2.54 15.45 -8.00
N ASP A 209 -3.83 15.17 -7.74
CA ASP A 209 -4.49 15.55 -6.51
C ASP A 209 -3.75 15.01 -5.27
N PRO A 210 -3.89 15.67 -4.10
CA PRO A 210 -3.11 15.37 -2.90
C PRO A 210 -3.05 13.88 -2.51
N THR A 211 -4.16 13.15 -2.64
CA THR A 211 -4.24 11.75 -2.21
C THR A 211 -3.57 10.80 -3.22
N LEU A 212 -3.76 10.99 -4.53
CA LEU A 212 -2.99 10.24 -5.55
C LEU A 212 -1.50 10.58 -5.51
N ARG A 213 -1.16 11.85 -5.23
CA ARG A 213 0.22 12.32 -5.05
C ARG A 213 0.88 11.63 -3.86
N HIS A 214 0.21 11.55 -2.72
CA HIS A 214 0.70 10.84 -1.54
C HIS A 214 1.00 9.36 -1.85
N ASN A 215 0.05 8.65 -2.49
CA ASN A 215 0.23 7.26 -2.90
C ASN A 215 1.46 7.06 -3.79
N ALA A 216 1.68 7.96 -4.76
CA ALA A 216 2.86 7.91 -5.61
C ALA A 216 4.15 8.12 -4.79
N ILE A 217 4.19 9.15 -3.93
CA ILE A 217 5.36 9.44 -3.08
C ILE A 217 5.72 8.21 -2.23
N CYS A 218 4.75 7.57 -1.59
CA CYS A 218 5.00 6.37 -0.78
C CYS A 218 5.66 5.22 -1.57
N LEU A 219 5.25 4.96 -2.81
CA LEU A 219 5.90 3.94 -3.64
C LEU A 219 7.31 4.35 -4.10
N PHE A 220 7.53 5.64 -4.35
CA PHE A 220 8.86 6.15 -4.67
C PHE A 220 9.80 6.12 -3.45
N ASP A 221 9.28 6.36 -2.25
CA ASP A 221 10.02 6.16 -1.01
C ASP A 221 10.42 4.69 -0.82
N ASP A 222 9.49 3.76 -1.08
CA ASP A 222 9.74 2.33 -0.99
C ASP A 222 10.83 1.87 -1.99
N VAL A 223 10.83 2.34 -3.24
CA VAL A 223 11.90 1.97 -4.19
C VAL A 223 13.24 2.60 -3.81
N VAL A 224 13.26 3.82 -3.25
CA VAL A 224 14.48 4.45 -2.74
C VAL A 224 15.05 3.67 -1.56
N GLU A 225 14.21 3.26 -0.61
CA GLU A 225 14.65 2.54 0.58
C GLU A 225 15.09 1.10 0.28
N PHE A 226 14.34 0.36 -0.53
CA PHE A 226 14.52 -1.08 -0.72
C PHE A 226 15.18 -1.45 -2.06
N GLY A 227 15.20 -0.56 -3.05
CA GLY A 227 15.68 -0.84 -4.41
C GLY A 227 17.20 -0.82 -4.59
N GLY A 228 17.97 -0.49 -3.54
CA GLY A 228 19.43 -0.40 -3.60
C GLY A 228 19.91 0.59 -4.67
N ALA A 229 21.13 0.38 -5.20
CA ALA A 229 21.76 1.31 -6.14
C ALA A 229 20.92 1.61 -7.40
N GLY A 230 20.07 0.68 -7.82
CA GLY A 230 19.20 0.84 -9.00
C GLY A 230 18.15 1.94 -8.87
N ALA A 231 17.81 2.35 -7.64
CA ALA A 231 16.84 3.42 -7.40
C ALA A 231 17.38 4.83 -7.69
N SER A 232 18.72 4.98 -7.77
CA SER A 232 19.38 6.28 -8.00
C SER A 232 18.86 7.04 -9.23
N LYS A 233 18.39 6.32 -10.26
CA LYS A 233 17.82 6.90 -11.49
C LYS A 233 16.53 7.69 -11.27
N TYR A 234 15.79 7.44 -10.18
CA TYR A 234 14.54 8.17 -9.89
C TYR A 234 14.82 9.48 -9.13
N LEU A 235 15.96 9.60 -8.46
CA LEU A 235 16.30 10.76 -7.63
C LEU A 235 16.24 12.11 -8.36
N PRO A 236 16.71 12.25 -9.62
CA PRO A 236 16.65 13.54 -10.31
C PRO A 236 15.23 14.10 -10.45
N ALA A 237 14.23 13.23 -10.67
CA ALA A 237 12.83 13.63 -10.76
C ALA A 237 12.15 13.69 -9.39
N PHE A 238 12.57 12.84 -8.45
CA PHE A 238 11.90 12.68 -7.16
C PHE A 238 12.37 13.69 -6.09
N LEU A 239 13.63 14.12 -6.10
CA LEU A 239 14.15 15.08 -5.12
C LEU A 239 13.42 16.44 -5.13
N PRO A 240 13.11 17.06 -6.29
CA PRO A 240 12.31 18.28 -6.32
C PRO A 240 10.91 18.10 -5.70
N VAL A 241 10.32 16.92 -5.87
CA VAL A 241 8.99 16.57 -5.35
C VAL A 241 9.04 16.50 -3.83
N LEU A 242 10.02 15.77 -3.28
CA LEU A 242 10.24 15.68 -1.85
C LEU A 242 10.46 17.05 -1.24
N ARG A 243 11.31 17.87 -1.86
CA ARG A 243 11.59 19.23 -1.38
C ARG A 243 10.32 20.09 -1.35
N ALA A 244 9.54 20.12 -2.43
CA ALA A 244 8.31 20.89 -2.48
C ALA A 244 7.26 20.36 -1.48
N GLY A 245 7.17 19.05 -1.30
CA GLY A 245 6.19 18.44 -0.40
C GLY A 245 6.45 18.67 1.08
N LEU A 246 7.67 19.05 1.50
CA LEU A 246 7.94 19.47 2.88
C LEU A 246 7.18 20.74 3.29
N GLU A 247 6.74 21.55 2.31
CA GLU A 247 5.97 22.78 2.51
C GLU A 247 4.50 22.61 2.06
N ALA A 248 4.04 21.38 1.83
CA ALA A 248 2.66 21.12 1.45
C ALA A 248 1.68 21.51 2.56
N ASP A 249 0.46 21.90 2.20
CA ASP A 249 -0.60 22.22 3.15
C ASP A 249 -1.05 20.97 3.91
N GLU A 250 -1.04 19.82 3.24
CA GLU A 250 -1.45 18.53 3.78
C GLU A 250 -0.37 17.90 4.67
N PRO A 251 -0.67 17.63 5.96
CA PRO A 251 0.30 17.05 6.88
C PRO A 251 0.85 15.68 6.43
N TYR A 252 -0.01 14.83 5.86
CA TYR A 252 0.38 13.50 5.37
C TYR A 252 1.38 13.59 4.20
N ILE A 253 1.28 14.60 3.33
CA ILE A 253 2.26 14.83 2.26
C ILE A 253 3.59 15.29 2.86
N ARG A 254 3.56 16.22 3.83
CA ARG A 254 4.79 16.66 4.52
C ARG A 254 5.50 15.48 5.18
N GLN A 255 4.74 14.60 5.83
CA GLN A 255 5.28 13.41 6.48
C GLN A 255 5.90 12.42 5.47
N ALA A 256 5.19 12.08 4.39
CA ALA A 256 5.73 11.22 3.35
C ALA A 256 7.01 11.81 2.74
N CYS A 257 7.02 13.11 2.43
CA CYS A 257 8.22 13.76 1.89
C CYS A 257 9.38 13.84 2.89
N ALA A 258 9.12 14.06 4.18
CA ALA A 258 10.14 14.01 5.22
C ALA A 258 10.74 12.59 5.37
N TYR A 259 9.89 11.56 5.26
CA TYR A 259 10.34 10.17 5.19
C TYR A 259 11.23 9.93 3.98
N GLY A 260 10.79 10.33 2.78
CA GLY A 260 11.56 10.23 1.54
C GLY A 260 12.92 10.90 1.61
N VAL A 261 13.00 12.15 2.10
CA VAL A 261 14.29 12.84 2.31
C VAL A 261 15.19 12.02 3.25
N THR A 262 14.63 11.45 4.31
CA THR A 262 15.38 10.59 5.23
C THR A 262 15.91 9.34 4.52
N GLN A 263 15.13 8.72 3.65
CA GLN A 263 15.59 7.54 2.90
C GLN A 263 16.65 7.91 1.87
N VAL A 264 16.51 9.03 1.16
CA VAL A 264 17.56 9.49 0.25
C VAL A 264 18.85 9.81 1.04
N ALA A 265 18.76 10.43 2.21
CA ALA A 265 19.94 10.70 3.04
C ALA A 265 20.66 9.42 3.48
N LYS A 266 19.92 8.35 3.79
CA LYS A 266 20.49 7.05 4.19
C LYS A 266 21.11 6.29 3.01
N GLN A 267 20.44 6.31 1.85
CA GLN A 267 20.80 5.46 0.71
C GLN A 267 21.68 6.16 -0.33
N PHE A 268 21.52 7.47 -0.50
CA PHE A 268 22.16 8.29 -1.52
C PHE A 268 22.58 9.68 -0.97
N PRO A 269 23.37 9.76 0.10
CA PRO A 269 23.72 11.02 0.76
C PRO A 269 24.36 12.05 -0.18
N GLU A 270 25.13 11.58 -1.17
CA GLU A 270 25.79 12.45 -2.15
C GLU A 270 24.78 13.24 -3.00
N SER A 271 23.60 12.68 -3.26
CA SER A 271 22.53 13.32 -4.05
C SER A 271 21.90 14.52 -3.32
N LEU A 272 22.02 14.61 -2.00
CA LEU A 272 21.49 15.72 -1.20
C LEU A 272 22.49 16.86 -0.99
N ARG A 273 23.74 16.74 -1.48
CA ARG A 273 24.81 17.70 -1.15
C ARG A 273 24.44 19.16 -1.42
N ALA A 274 23.78 19.43 -2.54
CA ALA A 274 23.37 20.77 -2.92
C ALA A 274 22.19 21.31 -2.10
N LEU A 275 21.41 20.43 -1.47
CA LEU A 275 20.17 20.78 -0.76
C LEU A 275 20.31 20.72 0.77
N TYR A 276 21.44 20.27 1.33
CA TYR A 276 21.57 20.04 2.78
C TYR A 276 21.20 21.24 3.64
N GLY A 277 21.73 22.43 3.34
CA GLY A 277 21.47 23.62 4.15
C GLY A 277 19.99 23.98 4.18
N GLU A 278 19.34 23.91 3.02
CA GLU A 278 17.92 24.20 2.87
C GLU A 278 17.05 23.13 3.54
N LEU A 279 17.33 21.84 3.31
CA LEU A 279 16.58 20.75 3.93
C LEU A 279 16.64 20.78 5.45
N ILE A 280 17.81 21.10 6.03
CA ILE A 280 17.96 21.26 7.48
C ILE A 280 17.06 22.39 8.00
N GLN A 281 17.03 23.54 7.31
CA GLN A 281 16.20 24.68 7.72
C GLN A 281 14.70 24.35 7.65
N VAL A 282 14.25 23.72 6.56
CA VAL A 282 12.84 23.35 6.38
C VAL A 282 12.44 22.30 7.42
N LEU A 283 13.22 21.23 7.60
CA LEU A 283 12.93 20.18 8.58
C LEU A 283 12.97 20.71 10.02
N ALA A 284 13.91 21.59 10.36
CA ALA A 284 13.95 22.22 11.69
C ALA A 284 12.71 23.09 11.94
N SER A 285 12.24 23.82 10.92
CA SER A 285 11.03 24.64 11.02
C SER A 285 9.78 23.79 11.22
N LEU A 286 9.69 22.64 10.54
CA LEU A 286 8.58 21.69 10.74
C LEU A 286 8.52 21.18 12.18
N VAL A 287 9.65 20.77 12.74
CA VAL A 287 9.73 20.27 14.13
C VAL A 287 9.45 21.37 15.17
N GLN A 288 9.76 22.62 14.85
CA GLN A 288 9.54 23.78 15.72
C GLN A 288 8.16 24.42 15.55
N SER A 289 7.35 23.97 14.60
CA SER A 289 6.00 24.49 14.39
C SER A 289 5.13 24.23 15.63
N ALA A 290 4.21 25.15 15.93
CA ALA A 290 3.35 25.05 17.11
C ALA A 290 2.51 23.77 17.10
N ASP A 291 2.17 23.29 15.90
CA ASP A 291 1.32 22.12 15.68
C ASP A 291 2.15 20.85 15.39
N ALA A 292 3.47 20.87 15.55
CA ALA A 292 4.37 19.75 15.24
C ALA A 292 4.02 18.45 16.00
N ALA A 293 3.40 18.57 17.18
CA ALA A 293 2.98 17.45 18.01
C ALA A 293 1.46 17.17 17.95
N SER A 294 0.72 17.83 17.05
CA SER A 294 -0.70 17.55 16.84
C SER A 294 -0.90 16.14 16.27
N GLU A 295 -2.01 15.50 16.62
CA GLU A 295 -2.38 14.18 16.08
C GLU A 295 -2.53 14.20 14.55
N GLU A 296 -2.88 15.35 13.97
CA GLU A 296 -2.95 15.56 12.51
C GLU A 296 -1.56 15.62 11.85
N THR A 297 -0.52 16.02 12.58
CA THR A 297 0.86 16.16 12.06
C THR A 297 1.73 14.93 12.33
N VAL A 298 1.36 14.10 13.31
CA VAL A 298 2.03 12.85 13.65
C VAL A 298 1.15 11.67 13.25
N LEU A 299 1.22 11.22 11.99
CA LEU A 299 0.57 9.97 11.59
C LEU A 299 1.47 8.82 12.07
N VAL A 300 0.97 8.03 13.02
CA VAL A 300 1.71 6.92 13.65
C VAL A 300 1.87 5.75 12.68
#